data_AF-V4Y0C0-F1
#
_entry.id   AF-V4Y0C0-F1
#
_cell.length_a   1.000
_cell.length_b   1.000
_cell.length_c   1.000
_cell.angle_alpha   90.00
_cell.angle_beta   90.00
_cell.angle_gamma   90.00
#
_symmetry.space_group_name_H-M   'P 1'
#
loop_
_entity.id
_entity.type
_entity.pdbx_description
1 polymer ?
#
loop_
_entity_poly.entity_id
_entity_poly.type
_entity_poly.pdbx_seq_one_letter_code
_entity_poly.pdbx_strand_id
1 'polypeptide(L)' 'MSFEKDDTVVLDDKHSDFDGETGTITQVVDNMFGDATYTISFEDGQETGVPEDSLEAADDD' A
#
# COMPACT_ATOMS: atom_id res chain seq x y z
N MET A 1 -10.22 -5.38 3.64
CA MET A 1 -10.92 -4.12 3.30
C MET A 1 -10.15 -3.60 2.12
N SER A 2 -10.77 -3.35 0.97
CA SER A 2 -10.02 -2.93 -0.22
C SER A 2 -9.70 -1.45 -0.13
N PHE A 3 -8.43 -1.10 -0.34
CA PHE A 3 -8.01 0.30 -0.44
C PHE A 3 -8.28 0.89 -1.82
N GLU A 4 -8.41 2.20 -1.89
CA GLU A 4 -8.61 2.95 -3.12
C GLU A 4 -7.37 3.78 -3.48
N LYS A 5 -7.36 4.30 -4.70
CA LYS A 5 -6.34 5.27 -5.09
C LYS A 5 -6.53 6.55 -4.25
N ASP A 6 -5.41 7.14 -3.86
CA ASP A 6 -5.27 8.32 -3.01
C ASP A 6 -5.53 8.04 -1.51
N ASP A 7 -5.76 6.78 -1.12
CA ASP A 7 -5.78 6.38 0.29
C ASP A 7 -4.38 6.39 0.91
N THR A 8 -4.33 6.75 2.19
CA THR A 8 -3.10 6.74 2.98
C THR A 8 -3.01 5.45 3.79
N VAL A 9 -1.89 4.77 3.67
CA VAL A 9 -1.67 3.45 4.28
C VAL A 9 -0.26 3.36 4.86
N VAL A 10 -0.13 2.54 5.90
CA VAL A 10 1.15 2.14 6.46
C VAL A 10 1.54 0.81 5.85
N LEU A 11 2.77 0.73 5.33
CA LEU A 11 3.33 -0.53 4.83
C LEU A 11 3.89 -1.36 5.99
N ASP A 12 3.38 -2.57 6.21
CA ASP A 12 3.98 -3.58 7.10
C ASP A 12 4.57 -4.69 6.21
N ASP A 13 5.83 -4.51 5.83
CA ASP A 13 6.62 -5.50 5.11
C ASP A 13 8.09 -5.43 5.51
N LYS A 14 8.51 -6.36 6.37
CA LYS A 14 9.89 -6.50 6.86
C LYS A 14 10.94 -6.75 5.78
N HIS A 15 10.52 -7.07 4.56
CA HIS A 15 11.41 -7.22 3.41
C HIS A 15 11.55 -5.93 2.59
N SER A 16 10.68 -4.95 2.81
CA SER A 16 10.73 -3.64 2.17
C SER A 16 11.61 -2.68 2.97
N ASP A 17 12.23 -1.73 2.27
CA ASP A 17 12.96 -0.63 2.90
C ASP A 17 12.02 0.42 3.52
N PHE A 18 10.73 0.40 3.15
CA PHE A 18 9.68 1.32 3.61
C PHE A 18 8.80 0.72 4.73
N ASP A 19 9.27 -0.34 5.42
CA ASP A 19 8.56 -0.99 6.53
C ASP A 19 8.25 0.00 7.66
N GLY A 20 6.97 0.10 8.02
CA GLY A 20 6.44 1.04 9.01
C GLY A 20 6.29 2.48 8.51
N GLU A 21 6.57 2.77 7.24
CA GLU A 21 6.36 4.09 6.66
C GLU A 21 4.93 4.27 6.14
N THR A 22 4.46 5.51 6.21
CA THR A 22 3.17 5.91 5.67
C THR A 22 3.34 6.40 4.25
N GLY A 23 2.56 5.86 3.32
CA GLY A 23 2.55 6.29 1.93
C GLY A 23 1.14 6.37 1.36
N THR A 24 1.05 6.85 0.13
CA THR A 24 -0.23 7.05 -0.57
C THR A 24 -0.37 6.08 -1.72
N ILE A 25 -1.53 5.45 -1.84
CA ILE A 25 -1.82 4.53 -2.94
C ILE A 25 -1.99 5.32 -4.23
N THR A 26 -1.11 5.08 -5.20
CA THR A 26 -1.15 5.76 -6.50
C THR A 26 -1.80 4.90 -7.59
N GLN A 27 -1.82 3.58 -7.38
CA GLN A 27 -2.38 2.62 -8.31
C GLN A 27 -2.93 1.39 -7.58
N VAL A 28 -4.10 0.93 -8.03
CA VAL A 28 -4.73 -0.32 -7.59
C VAL A 28 -4.76 -1.27 -8.79
N VAL A 29 -4.23 -2.47 -8.62
CA VAL A 29 -4.22 -3.53 -9.63
C VAL A 29 -5.03 -4.70 -9.08
N ASP A 30 -6.30 -4.73 -9.45
CA ASP A 30 -7.18 -5.85 -9.14
C ASP A 30 -6.88 -7.04 -10.04
N ASN A 31 -6.53 -8.17 -9.42
CA ASN A 31 -6.45 -9.42 -10.15
C ASN A 31 -7.84 -10.08 -10.18
N MET A 32 -8.26 -10.60 -11.34
CA MET A 32 -9.59 -11.23 -11.52
C MET A 32 -9.84 -12.45 -10.62
N PHE A 33 -8.83 -12.87 -9.86
CA PHE A 33 -8.84 -14.00 -8.93
C PHE A 33 -8.95 -13.62 -7.45
N GLY A 34 -9.01 -12.32 -7.12
CA GLY A 34 -9.28 -11.83 -5.76
C GLY A 34 -8.08 -11.25 -5.03
N ASP A 35 -6.87 -11.41 -5.57
CA ASP A 35 -5.66 -10.79 -5.00
C ASP A 35 -5.43 -9.42 -5.64
N ALA A 36 -5.89 -8.34 -4.99
CA ALA A 36 -5.53 -6.99 -5.40
C ALA A 36 -4.11 -6.64 -4.93
N THR A 37 -3.36 -5.94 -5.76
CA THR A 37 -2.05 -5.41 -5.41
C THR A 37 -2.02 -3.91 -5.59
N TYR A 38 -1.24 -3.23 -4.77
CA TYR A 38 -1.23 -1.79 -4.65
C TYR A 38 0.16 -1.23 -4.96
N THR A 39 0.19 -0.01 -5.48
CA THR A 39 1.40 0.79 -5.59
C THR A 39 1.32 1.94 -4.63
N ILE A 40 2.24 1.99 -3.67
CA ILE A 40 2.33 3.04 -2.65
C ILE A 40 3.48 3.97 -3.01
N SER A 41 3.25 5.27 -2.96
CA SER A 41 4.28 6.28 -3.12
C SER A 41 4.62 6.88 -1.76
N PHE A 42 5.91 6.99 -1.50
CA PHE A 42 6.52 7.59 -0.31
C PHE A 42 7.29 8.86 -0.70
N GLU A 43 7.85 9.59 0.27
CA GLU A 43 8.66 10.78 -0.01
C GLU A 43 9.98 10.45 -0.75
N ASP A 44 10.61 9.33 -0.39
CA ASP A 44 11.91 8.90 -0.94
C ASP A 44 11.79 7.85 -2.07
N GLY A 45 10.57 7.44 -2.46
CA GLY A 45 10.40 6.41 -3.48
C GLY A 45 8.97 5.92 -3.67
N GLN A 46 8.82 4.76 -4.30
CA GLN A 46 7.53 4.09 -4.47
C GLN A 46 7.73 2.57 -4.41
N GLU A 47 6.75 1.87 -3.85
CA GLU A 47 6.71 0.41 -3.75
C GLU A 47 5.52 -0.13 -4.55
N THR A 48 5.78 -1.09 -5.44
CA THR A 48 4.77 -1.65 -6.35
C THR A 48 4.52 -3.12 -6.06
N GLY A 49 3.27 -3.56 -6.18
CA GLY A 49 2.92 -4.97 -6.01
C GLY A 49 2.72 -5.39 -4.56
N VAL A 50 2.41 -4.41 -3.70
CA VAL A 50 2.16 -4.66 -2.28
C VAL A 50 0.78 -5.30 -2.11
N PRO A 51 0.65 -6.42 -1.38
CA PRO A 51 -0.64 -7.06 -1.11
C PRO A 51 -1.45 -6.27 -0.07
N GLU A 52 -2.78 -6.42 -0.07
CA GLU A 52 -3.63 -5.79 0.96
C GLU A 52 -3.25 -6.22 2.38
N ASP A 53 -2.79 -7.46 2.56
CA ASP A 53 -2.39 -8.00 3.86
C ASP A 53 -1.16 -7.31 4.47
N SER A 54 -0.34 -6.63 3.65
CA SER A 54 0.82 -5.85 4.08
C SER A 54 0.50 -4.36 4.25
N LEU A 55 -0.78 -3.98 4.13
CA LEU A 55 -1.22 -2.60 4.24
C LEU A 55 -2.15 -2.43 5.43
N GLU A 56 -1.85 -1.42 6.23
CA GLU A 56 -2.71 -0.99 7.32
C GLU A 56 -3.25 0.41 7.03
N ALA A 57 -4.54 0.65 7.31
CA ALA A 57 -5.12 1.97 7.11
C ALA A 57 -4.43 2.97 8.05
N ALA A 58 -3.89 4.05 7.51
CA ALA A 58 -3.38 5.12 8.35
C ALA A 58 -4.57 5.91 8.90
N ASP A 59 -4.81 5.85 10.21
CA ASP A 59 -5.80 6.71 10.86
C ASP A 59 -5.39 8.18 10.70
N ASP A 60 -6.23 8.96 10.02
CA ASP A 60 -6.16 10.42 9.95
C ASP A 60 -6.67 10.97 11.30
N ASP A 61 -5.80 11.08 12.32
CA ASP A 61 -6.11 11.68 13.63
C ASP A 61 -6.13 13.23 13.58
#